data_AF-A0A2S7QAW9-F1
#
_entry.id   AF-A0A2S7QAW9-F1
#
_cell.length_a   1.000
_cell.length_b   1.000
_cell.length_c   1.000
_cell.angle_alpha   90.00
_cell.angle_beta   90.00
_cell.angle_gamma   90.00
#
_symmetry.space_group_name_H-M   'P 1'
#
loop_
_entity.id
_entity.type
_entity.pdbx_description
1 polymer ?
#
loop_
_entity_poly.entity_id
_entity_poly.type
_entity_poly.pdbx_seq_one_letter_code
_entity_poly.pdbx_strand_id
1 'polypeptide(L)'
;MPPAKLKPSEIAAEAKKTYIPYIRHTFTQWPIVSYLCHSDSLQGQPVQTPRQYTFAFLERDAVDLALEWASSEPRPIPVIMPAHEKRPGGDWEAGVMQPEECLCRRSTLYASLTTPASDNSTPNNYPIPDRAGIFSENVGGDKEMLLLTCPVVFRSGPEKYQPWSEYKSLPIISVPTVKRPKLDSSGKKYSFKTERELMKASMKTALRIAIFYQYDKIVIGTFGLGPGFKNPPEEVANLWRELLT
;
A
#
# COMPACT_ATOMS: atom_id res chain seq x y z
N MET A 1 24.74 -25.66 11.31
CA MET A 1 24.21 -24.43 11.91
C MET A 1 23.10 -23.90 11.00
N PRO A 2 21.90 -23.61 11.51
CA PRO A 2 20.91 -22.90 10.70
C PRO A 2 21.49 -21.54 10.28
N PRO A 3 21.26 -21.09 9.03
CA PRO A 3 21.77 -19.79 8.57
C PRO A 3 21.25 -18.69 9.50
N ALA A 4 22.14 -17.76 9.87
CA ALA A 4 21.76 -16.61 10.69
C ALA A 4 20.66 -15.82 9.96
N LYS A 5 19.57 -15.50 10.67
CA LYS A 5 18.52 -14.62 10.12
C LYS A 5 19.18 -13.27 9.79
N LEU A 6 19.12 -12.87 8.51
CA LEU A 6 19.62 -11.58 8.04
C LEU A 6 18.94 -10.43 8.79
N LYS A 7 19.71 -9.41 9.18
CA LYS A 7 19.15 -8.27 9.90
C LYS A 7 18.30 -7.42 8.95
N PRO A 8 17.15 -6.86 9.38
CA PRO A 8 16.33 -6.00 8.53
C PRO A 8 17.11 -4.84 7.89
N SER A 9 18.09 -4.28 8.59
CA SER A 9 18.97 -3.23 8.06
C SER A 9 19.87 -3.69 6.92
N GLU A 10 20.36 -4.94 6.96
CA GLU A 10 21.16 -5.54 5.89
C GLU A 10 20.29 -5.79 4.65
N ILE A 11 19.08 -6.31 4.87
CA ILE A 11 18.06 -6.53 3.82
C ILE A 11 17.70 -5.20 3.15
N ALA A 12 17.49 -4.14 3.93
CA ALA A 12 17.19 -2.80 3.42
C ALA A 12 18.36 -2.21 2.65
N ALA A 13 19.59 -2.33 3.16
CA ALA A 13 20.79 -1.86 2.48
C ALA A 13 20.98 -2.57 1.12
N GLU A 14 20.74 -3.88 1.06
CA GLU A 14 20.78 -4.66 -0.17
C GLU A 14 19.69 -4.24 -1.16
N ALA A 15 18.46 -4.01 -0.70
CA ALA A 15 17.39 -3.45 -1.53
C ALA A 15 17.81 -2.11 -2.16
N LYS A 16 18.32 -1.20 -1.32
CA LYS A 16 18.65 0.18 -1.69
C LYS A 16 19.86 0.27 -2.62
N LYS A 17 20.90 -0.53 -2.37
CA LYS A 17 22.19 -0.44 -3.07
C LYS A 17 22.29 -1.37 -4.27
N THR A 18 21.54 -2.47 -4.28
CA THR A 18 21.66 -3.51 -5.31
C THR A 18 20.38 -3.62 -6.13
N TYR A 19 19.26 -4.05 -5.53
CA TYR A 19 18.05 -4.39 -6.29
C TYR A 19 17.38 -3.17 -6.93
N ILE A 20 17.17 -2.08 -6.17
CA ILE A 20 16.49 -0.89 -6.68
C ILE A 20 17.24 -0.28 -7.89
N PRO A 21 18.56 -0.03 -7.83
CA PRO A 21 19.31 0.47 -8.98
C PRO A 21 19.31 -0.51 -10.17
N TYR A 22 19.48 -1.81 -9.91
CA TYR A 22 19.46 -2.84 -10.94
C TYR A 22 18.11 -2.91 -11.66
N ILE A 23 17.01 -2.90 -10.91
CA ILE A 23 15.65 -2.94 -11.46
C ILE A 23 15.38 -1.67 -12.27
N ARG A 24 15.73 -0.51 -11.73
CA ARG A 24 15.54 0.78 -12.42
C ARG A 24 16.27 0.85 -13.76
N HIS A 25 17.48 0.27 -13.84
CA HIS A 25 18.29 0.30 -15.06
C HIS A 25 17.88 -0.79 -16.07
N THR A 26 17.56 -1.99 -15.59
CA THR A 26 17.36 -3.17 -16.43
C THR A 26 15.90 -3.35 -16.88
N PHE A 27 14.94 -2.96 -16.04
CA PHE A 27 13.50 -3.17 -16.26
C PHE A 27 12.81 -1.83 -16.49
N THR A 28 13.18 -1.14 -17.56
CA THR A 28 12.64 0.19 -17.91
C THR A 28 11.14 0.19 -18.18
N GLN A 29 10.56 -0.98 -18.47
CA GLN A 29 9.11 -1.17 -18.57
C GLN A 29 8.40 -0.95 -17.23
N TRP A 30 9.08 -1.02 -16.09
CA TRP A 30 8.48 -0.75 -14.78
C TRP A 30 8.98 0.60 -14.25
N PRO A 31 8.43 1.73 -14.72
CA PRO A 31 8.90 3.03 -14.25
C PRO A 31 8.58 3.15 -12.77
N ILE A 32 9.59 3.47 -11.99
CA ILE A 32 9.49 3.58 -10.54
C ILE A 32 9.00 4.98 -10.20
N VAL A 33 7.68 5.19 -10.29
CA VAL A 33 7.01 6.47 -10.00
C VAL A 33 5.80 6.28 -9.08
N SER A 34 5.25 7.37 -8.57
CA SER A 34 3.98 7.37 -7.85
C SER A 34 3.24 8.71 -7.92
N TYR A 35 1.93 8.67 -7.68
CA TYR A 35 1.01 9.79 -7.78
C TYR A 35 0.48 10.19 -6.41
N LEU A 36 0.56 11.47 -6.07
CA LEU A 36 -0.07 11.99 -4.86
C LEU A 36 -1.54 12.29 -5.14
N CYS A 37 -2.44 11.54 -4.52
CA CYS A 37 -3.87 11.62 -4.76
C CYS A 37 -4.58 12.31 -3.59
N HIS A 38 -5.07 13.53 -3.82
CA HIS A 38 -5.94 14.23 -2.88
C HIS A 38 -7.38 13.70 -2.99
N SER A 39 -7.93 13.17 -1.91
CA SER A 39 -9.25 12.53 -1.89
C SER A 39 -10.34 13.41 -2.49
N ASP A 40 -10.30 14.71 -2.21
CA ASP A 40 -11.31 15.68 -2.67
C ASP A 40 -11.17 16.05 -4.16
N SER A 41 -9.98 15.87 -4.72
CA SER A 41 -9.72 16.11 -6.15
C SER A 41 -10.04 14.90 -7.03
N LEU A 42 -10.18 13.70 -6.45
CA LEU A 42 -10.54 12.49 -7.19
C LEU A 42 -12.02 12.55 -7.60
N GLN A 43 -12.27 12.87 -8.87
CA GLN A 43 -13.60 12.82 -9.46
C GLN A 43 -13.95 11.36 -9.76
N GLY A 44 -14.88 10.80 -8.98
CA GLY A 44 -15.43 9.48 -9.25
C GLY A 44 -16.38 9.53 -10.45
N GLN A 45 -16.40 8.47 -11.25
CA GLN A 45 -17.51 8.29 -12.19
C GLN A 45 -18.77 7.89 -11.40
N PRO A 46 -19.96 8.39 -11.77
CA PRO A 46 -21.21 7.95 -11.16
C PRO A 46 -21.31 6.42 -11.25
N VAL A 47 -21.65 5.76 -10.14
CA VAL A 47 -21.92 4.32 -10.15
C VAL A 47 -23.20 4.11 -10.95
N GLN A 48 -23.06 3.62 -12.19
CA GLN A 48 -24.18 3.44 -13.10
C GLN A 48 -25.06 2.24 -12.74
N THR A 49 -24.51 1.28 -11.99
CA THR A 49 -25.18 0.04 -11.58
C THR A 49 -24.76 -0.37 -10.17
N PRO A 50 -25.71 -0.77 -9.30
CA PRO A 50 -25.38 -1.35 -8.00
C PRO A 50 -24.46 -2.56 -8.19
N ARG A 51 -23.27 -2.54 -7.59
CA ARG A 51 -22.34 -3.68 -7.62
C ARG A 51 -22.61 -4.57 -6.41
N GLN A 52 -22.73 -5.87 -6.63
CA GLN A 52 -22.64 -6.84 -5.54
C GLN A 52 -21.17 -7.02 -5.17
N TYR A 53 -20.82 -6.80 -3.90
CA TYR A 53 -19.49 -7.02 -3.39
C TYR A 53 -19.36 -8.43 -2.82
N THR A 54 -18.26 -9.10 -3.14
CA THR A 54 -17.87 -10.37 -2.51
C THR A 54 -16.68 -10.12 -1.60
N PHE A 55 -16.76 -10.65 -0.37
CA PHE A 55 -15.72 -10.51 0.63
C PHE A 55 -15.08 -11.87 0.91
N ALA A 56 -13.75 -11.88 1.02
CA ALA A 56 -12.98 -13.04 1.45
C ALA A 56 -12.01 -12.61 2.56
N PHE A 57 -11.91 -13.43 3.61
CA PHE A 57 -11.02 -13.21 4.74
C PHE A 57 -10.01 -14.36 4.79
N LEU A 58 -8.73 -14.05 4.58
CA LEU A 58 -7.67 -15.03 4.47
C LEU A 58 -6.50 -14.63 5.36
N GLU A 59 -5.97 -15.59 6.14
CA GLU A 59 -4.78 -15.41 6.97
C GLU A 59 -3.52 -15.58 6.11
N ARG A 60 -3.22 -14.59 5.28
CA ARG A 60 -2.08 -14.59 4.34
C ARG A 60 -1.45 -13.21 4.23
N ASP A 61 -0.20 -13.15 3.75
CA ASP A 61 0.43 -11.89 3.36
C ASP A 61 -0.33 -11.27 2.17
N ALA A 62 -0.76 -10.01 2.33
CA ALA A 62 -1.60 -9.33 1.36
C ALA A 62 -0.93 -9.14 -0.01
N VAL A 63 0.40 -8.95 -0.03
CA VAL A 63 1.16 -8.78 -1.28
C VAL A 63 1.29 -10.12 -1.99
N ASP A 64 1.58 -11.19 -1.27
CA ASP A 64 1.65 -12.53 -1.85
C ASP A 64 0.28 -12.98 -2.38
N LEU A 65 -0.81 -12.70 -1.65
CA LEU A 65 -2.17 -12.99 -2.09
C LEU A 65 -2.54 -12.22 -3.37
N ALA A 66 -2.25 -10.91 -3.41
CA ALA A 66 -2.54 -10.08 -4.59
C ALA A 66 -1.76 -10.55 -5.82
N LEU A 67 -0.48 -10.91 -5.66
CA LEU A 67 0.34 -11.45 -6.74
C LEU A 67 -0.14 -12.81 -7.24
N GLU A 68 -0.63 -13.67 -6.35
CA GLU A 68 -1.20 -14.97 -6.71
C GLU A 68 -2.49 -14.80 -7.51
N TRP A 69 -3.44 -14.03 -6.99
CA TRP A 69 -4.73 -13.81 -7.65
C TRP A 69 -4.60 -13.03 -8.96
N ALA A 70 -3.67 -12.07 -9.04
CA ALA A 70 -3.44 -11.32 -10.28
C ALA A 70 -3.05 -12.23 -11.47
N SER A 71 -2.51 -13.44 -11.23
CA SER A 71 -2.17 -14.39 -12.30
C SER A 71 -3.38 -14.96 -13.05
N SER A 72 -4.56 -14.94 -12.44
CA SER A 72 -5.82 -15.40 -13.04
C SER A 72 -6.73 -14.26 -13.49
N GLU A 73 -6.24 -13.02 -13.47
CA GLU A 73 -7.05 -11.83 -13.69
C GLU A 73 -6.56 -11.02 -14.90
N PRO A 74 -7.46 -10.33 -15.62
CA PRO A 74 -7.07 -9.50 -16.76
C PRO A 74 -6.34 -8.22 -16.33
N ARG A 75 -6.43 -7.86 -15.05
CA ARG A 75 -5.77 -6.69 -14.46
C ARG A 75 -5.11 -7.05 -13.12
N PRO A 76 -4.00 -6.39 -12.77
CA PRO A 76 -3.39 -6.47 -11.45
C PRO A 76 -4.40 -6.12 -10.34
N ILE A 77 -4.13 -6.59 -9.12
CA ILE A 77 -4.96 -6.26 -7.96
C ILE A 77 -4.17 -5.34 -7.03
N PRO A 78 -4.62 -4.09 -6.78
CA PRO A 78 -3.95 -3.18 -5.88
C PRO A 78 -4.03 -3.66 -4.44
N VAL A 79 -2.96 -3.42 -3.68
CA VAL A 79 -2.95 -3.63 -2.23
C VAL A 79 -3.08 -2.29 -1.52
N ILE A 80 -4.08 -2.17 -0.65
CA ILE A 80 -4.21 -1.04 0.28
C ILE A 80 -3.30 -1.30 1.48
N MET A 81 -2.34 -0.40 1.69
CA MET A 81 -1.30 -0.51 2.71
C MET A 81 -1.27 0.74 3.61
N PRO A 82 -1.02 0.58 4.92
CA PRO A 82 -0.82 1.72 5.79
C PRO A 82 0.51 2.41 5.44
N ALA A 83 0.51 3.74 5.40
CA ALA A 83 1.69 4.55 5.11
C ALA A 83 2.12 5.41 6.31
N HIS A 84 3.40 5.73 6.38
CA HIS A 84 3.94 6.66 7.35
C HIS A 84 3.77 8.10 6.86
N GLU A 85 2.88 8.88 7.50
CA GLU A 85 2.54 10.28 7.15
C GLU A 85 3.71 11.18 6.70
N LYS A 86 4.85 11.15 7.39
CA LYS A 86 5.96 12.10 7.18
C LYS A 86 7.14 11.57 6.39
N ARG A 87 7.29 10.25 6.23
CA ARG A 87 8.54 9.64 5.74
C ARG A 87 8.24 8.47 4.81
N PRO A 88 8.82 8.46 3.59
CA PRO A 88 8.66 7.35 2.66
C PRO A 88 9.25 6.06 3.22
N GLY A 89 8.42 5.03 3.35
CA GLY A 89 8.84 3.75 3.91
C GLY A 89 9.08 3.76 5.42
N GLY A 90 8.67 4.81 6.14
CA GLY A 90 8.86 4.89 7.59
C GLY A 90 10.30 4.66 8.04
N ASP A 91 10.52 3.65 8.88
CA ASP A 91 11.85 3.24 9.38
C ASP A 91 12.34 1.94 8.72
N TRP A 92 12.14 1.78 7.41
CA TRP A 92 12.42 0.52 6.70
C TRP A 92 13.91 0.11 6.68
N GLU A 93 14.81 1.08 6.75
CA GLU A 93 16.26 0.85 6.88
C GLU A 93 16.66 0.37 8.29
N ALA A 94 15.76 0.50 9.26
CA ALA A 94 15.94 0.00 10.62
C ALA A 94 15.25 -1.36 10.84
N GLY A 95 15.26 -1.83 12.09
CA GLY A 95 14.63 -3.09 12.50
C GLY A 95 13.11 -3.08 12.61
N VAL A 96 12.42 -2.04 12.13
CA VAL A 96 10.97 -1.89 12.30
C VAL A 96 10.24 -2.83 11.33
N MET A 97 9.39 -3.71 11.88
CA MET A 97 8.63 -4.72 11.14
C MET A 97 7.15 -4.34 11.05
N GLN A 98 6.87 -3.17 10.48
CA GLN A 98 5.52 -2.75 10.12
C GLN A 98 5.27 -2.99 8.62
N PRO A 99 4.00 -2.99 8.15
CA PRO A 99 3.67 -3.44 6.80
C PRO A 99 4.41 -2.65 5.69
N GLU A 100 4.49 -1.32 5.79
CA GLU A 100 5.19 -0.48 4.81
C GLU A 100 6.70 -0.78 4.77
N GLU A 101 7.32 -0.90 5.94
CA GLU A 101 8.75 -1.18 6.11
C GLU A 101 9.12 -2.56 5.54
N CYS A 102 8.31 -3.56 5.82
CA CYS A 102 8.47 -4.90 5.27
C CYS A 102 8.35 -4.89 3.74
N LEU A 103 7.37 -4.15 3.20
CA LEU A 103 7.19 -4.03 1.75
C LEU A 103 8.34 -3.27 1.09
N CYS A 104 8.83 -2.18 1.69
CA CYS A 104 9.99 -1.42 1.19
C CYS A 104 11.26 -2.28 1.16
N ARG A 105 11.43 -3.19 2.13
CA ARG A 105 12.56 -4.13 2.10
C ARG A 105 12.44 -5.15 0.98
N ARG A 106 11.24 -5.59 0.59
CA ARG A 106 11.06 -6.64 -0.44
C ARG A 106 10.72 -6.14 -1.85
N SER A 107 10.63 -4.83 -2.04
CA SER A 107 10.18 -4.25 -3.30
C SER A 107 10.83 -2.91 -3.61
N THR A 108 10.50 -2.33 -4.77
CA THR A 108 10.91 -0.97 -5.14
C THR A 108 10.01 0.12 -4.55
N LEU A 109 9.10 -0.19 -3.60
CA LEU A 109 8.12 0.77 -3.07
C LEU A 109 8.79 2.05 -2.55
N TYR A 110 9.86 1.96 -1.77
CA TYR A 110 10.57 3.14 -1.26
C TYR A 110 11.00 4.09 -2.40
N ALA A 111 11.47 3.52 -3.50
CA ALA A 111 11.90 4.30 -4.65
C ALA A 111 10.70 4.91 -5.40
N SER A 112 9.56 4.20 -5.49
CA SER A 112 8.31 4.77 -6.03
C SER A 112 7.82 5.95 -5.18
N LEU A 113 7.79 5.77 -3.85
CA LEU A 113 7.35 6.79 -2.89
C LEU A 113 8.19 8.07 -2.93
N THR A 114 9.48 7.96 -3.29
CA THR A 114 10.43 9.08 -3.42
C THR A 114 10.57 9.62 -4.85
N THR A 115 9.83 9.07 -5.81
CA THR A 115 9.85 9.51 -7.22
C THR A 115 8.44 9.90 -7.65
N PRO A 116 7.99 11.13 -7.36
CA PRO A 116 6.73 11.67 -7.89
C PRO A 116 6.69 11.61 -9.41
N ALA A 117 5.54 11.25 -9.98
CA ALA A 117 5.30 11.35 -11.42
C ALA A 117 5.35 12.81 -11.89
N SER A 118 5.67 13.03 -13.17
CA SER A 118 5.87 14.38 -13.74
C SER A 118 4.61 15.25 -13.78
N ASP A 119 3.44 14.63 -13.76
CA ASP A 119 2.11 15.24 -13.76
C ASP A 119 1.52 15.42 -12.36
N ASN A 120 2.26 15.08 -11.30
CA ASN A 120 1.84 15.40 -9.93
C ASN A 120 1.73 16.92 -9.75
N SER A 121 0.73 17.33 -8.97
CA SER A 121 0.53 18.74 -8.60
C SER A 121 1.65 19.29 -7.72
N THR A 122 2.42 18.41 -7.06
CA THR A 122 3.53 18.76 -6.18
C THR A 122 4.80 17.99 -6.56
N PRO A 123 5.99 18.60 -6.38
CA PRO A 123 7.27 17.95 -6.69
C PRO A 123 7.68 16.88 -5.67
N ASN A 124 6.91 16.70 -4.59
CA ASN A 124 7.17 15.75 -3.51
C ASN A 124 5.86 15.10 -3.05
N ASN A 125 5.92 13.81 -2.71
CA ASN A 125 4.79 13.07 -2.15
C ASN A 125 4.66 13.21 -0.62
N TYR A 126 5.73 13.63 0.06
CA TYR A 126 5.81 13.71 1.52
C TYR A 126 6.09 15.13 2.01
N PRO A 127 5.57 15.51 3.19
CA PRO A 127 4.63 14.75 4.03
C PRO A 127 3.27 14.55 3.32
N ILE A 128 2.65 13.38 3.52
CA ILE A 128 1.34 13.08 2.92
C ILE A 128 0.29 13.97 3.59
N PRO A 129 -0.44 14.82 2.83
CA PRO A 129 -1.46 15.67 3.40
C PRO A 129 -2.63 14.89 4.04
N ASP A 130 -3.38 15.58 4.89
CA ASP A 130 -4.66 15.06 5.37
C ASP A 130 -5.57 14.71 4.19
N ARG A 131 -6.29 13.58 4.30
CA ARG A 131 -7.18 13.09 3.23
C ARG A 131 -6.48 12.94 1.88
N ALA A 132 -5.21 12.53 1.90
CA ALA A 132 -4.48 12.15 0.70
C ALA A 132 -3.88 10.74 0.85
N GLY A 133 -3.52 10.15 -0.29
CA GLY A 133 -2.81 8.89 -0.38
C GLY A 133 -1.85 8.91 -1.55
N ILE A 134 -0.91 7.98 -1.57
CA ILE A 134 0.03 7.82 -2.68
C ILE A 134 -0.36 6.57 -3.46
N PHE A 135 -0.54 6.72 -4.75
CA PHE A 135 -0.77 5.62 -5.65
C PHE A 135 0.52 5.26 -6.39
N SER A 136 1.07 4.09 -6.12
CA SER A 136 2.23 3.57 -6.84
C SER A 136 1.73 2.60 -7.90
N GLU A 137 1.73 3.05 -9.15
CA GLU A 137 1.50 2.30 -10.39
C GLU A 137 2.06 3.13 -11.55
N ASN A 138 2.27 2.55 -12.73
CA ASN A 138 2.36 3.31 -13.97
C ASN A 138 1.02 3.32 -14.70
N VAL A 139 0.35 4.46 -14.75
CA VAL A 139 -0.80 4.65 -15.61
C VAL A 139 -0.27 5.14 -16.94
N GLY A 140 -0.18 4.24 -17.91
CA GLY A 140 0.16 4.63 -19.28
C GLY A 140 -0.75 5.78 -19.73
N GLY A 141 -0.16 6.79 -20.36
CA GLY A 141 -0.93 7.76 -21.13
C GLY A 141 -1.75 7.00 -22.17
N ASP A 142 -3.03 7.35 -22.26
CA ASP A 142 -4.09 6.68 -23.03
C ASP A 142 -4.65 5.41 -22.37
N LYS A 143 -5.88 5.56 -21.86
CA LYS A 143 -6.62 4.63 -20.98
C LYS A 143 -7.06 3.30 -21.61
N GLU A 144 -6.54 2.95 -22.78
CA GLU A 144 -6.85 1.70 -23.48
C GLU A 144 -5.55 0.97 -23.80
N MET A 145 -5.31 -0.15 -23.11
CA MET A 145 -4.24 -1.15 -23.35
C MET A 145 -2.92 -0.93 -22.56
N LEU A 146 -2.86 -1.27 -21.25
CA LEU A 146 -2.62 -2.59 -20.60
C LEU A 146 -1.15 -3.07 -20.73
N LEU A 147 -0.27 -3.15 -19.73
CA LEU A 147 -0.30 -3.02 -18.26
C LEU A 147 1.16 -2.78 -17.82
N LEU A 148 1.50 -1.73 -17.06
CA LEU A 148 2.82 -1.65 -16.42
C LEU A 148 2.64 -1.30 -14.95
N THR A 149 3.03 -2.19 -14.05
CA THR A 149 2.86 -1.99 -12.62
C THR A 149 4.19 -1.80 -11.91
N CYS A 150 4.18 -0.96 -10.91
CA CYS A 150 5.24 -0.70 -9.97
C CYS A 150 4.56 -0.38 -8.64
N PRO A 151 5.13 -0.73 -7.48
CA PRO A 151 6.46 -1.28 -7.27
C PRO A 151 6.65 -2.73 -7.70
N VAL A 152 7.91 -3.08 -7.92
CA VAL A 152 8.39 -4.41 -8.28
C VAL A 152 8.81 -5.13 -7.00
N VAL A 153 8.22 -6.29 -6.73
CA VAL A 153 8.54 -7.21 -5.65
C VAL A 153 9.56 -8.23 -6.17
N PHE A 154 10.69 -8.31 -5.49
CA PHE A 154 11.84 -9.13 -5.92
C PHE A 154 12.25 -10.17 -4.88
N ARG A 155 11.51 -10.28 -3.77
CA ARG A 155 11.73 -11.31 -2.75
C ARG A 155 10.48 -11.65 -1.96
N SER A 156 10.53 -12.79 -1.28
CA SER A 156 9.49 -13.29 -0.39
C SER A 156 9.23 -12.36 0.80
N GLY A 157 8.11 -12.60 1.49
CA GLY A 157 7.67 -11.82 2.64
C GLY A 157 8.63 -11.83 3.84
N PRO A 158 8.28 -11.09 4.90
CA PRO A 158 9.16 -10.81 6.03
C PRO A 158 9.61 -12.04 6.83
N GLU A 159 8.99 -13.20 6.62
CA GLU A 159 9.42 -14.46 7.23
C GLU A 159 10.78 -14.93 6.74
N LYS A 160 11.10 -14.69 5.46
CA LYS A 160 12.29 -15.25 4.79
C LYS A 160 13.09 -14.25 3.98
N TYR A 161 12.46 -13.23 3.39
CA TYR A 161 13.11 -12.27 2.47
C TYR A 161 13.94 -12.93 1.36
N GLN A 162 13.57 -14.16 0.97
CA GLN A 162 14.28 -14.93 -0.05
C GLN A 162 14.16 -14.26 -1.42
N PRO A 163 15.27 -13.91 -2.09
CA PRO A 163 15.25 -13.36 -3.45
C PRO A 163 14.55 -14.29 -4.44
N TRP A 164 13.84 -13.70 -5.39
CA TRP A 164 13.20 -14.42 -6.48
C TRP A 164 14.06 -14.41 -7.74
N SER A 165 13.95 -15.44 -8.56
CA SER A 165 14.54 -15.48 -9.90
C SER A 165 13.74 -14.66 -10.91
N GLU A 166 12.44 -14.53 -10.69
CA GLU A 166 11.52 -13.75 -11.51
C GLU A 166 10.82 -12.71 -10.63
N TYR A 167 10.88 -11.45 -11.05
CA TYR A 167 10.26 -10.35 -10.32
C TYR A 167 8.81 -10.16 -10.77
N LYS A 168 7.99 -9.71 -9.83
CA LYS A 168 6.57 -9.44 -10.09
C LYS A 168 6.25 -8.03 -9.64
N SER A 169 5.24 -7.42 -10.24
CA SER A 169 4.84 -6.07 -9.90
C SER A 169 3.35 -5.99 -9.63
N LEU A 170 2.97 -5.10 -8.72
CA LEU A 170 1.58 -4.86 -8.36
C LEU A 170 1.39 -3.39 -7.95
N PRO A 171 0.19 -2.83 -8.15
CA PRO A 171 -0.13 -1.49 -7.68
C PRO A 171 -0.23 -1.46 -6.15
N ILE A 172 0.21 -0.35 -5.54
CA ILE A 172 0.10 -0.14 -4.09
C ILE A 172 -0.61 1.19 -3.82
N ILE A 173 -1.64 1.15 -2.98
CA ILE A 173 -2.35 2.32 -2.46
C ILE A 173 -1.88 2.56 -1.03
N SER A 174 -0.98 3.53 -0.86
CA SER A 174 -0.37 3.88 0.42
C SER A 174 -1.13 5.04 1.07
N VAL A 175 -1.79 4.80 2.21
CA VAL A 175 -2.58 5.84 2.92
C VAL A 175 -2.21 5.88 4.40
N PRO A 176 -1.97 7.08 4.98
CA PRO A 176 -1.74 7.21 6.42
C PRO A 176 -2.92 6.69 7.24
N THR A 177 -2.62 6.04 8.36
CA THR A 177 -3.63 5.57 9.33
C THR A 177 -3.40 6.19 10.69
N VAL A 178 -4.46 6.30 11.49
CA VAL A 178 -4.35 6.68 12.89
C VAL A 178 -3.43 5.70 13.62
N LYS A 179 -2.46 6.21 14.38
CA LYS A 179 -1.52 5.41 15.16
C LYS A 179 -1.80 5.59 16.64
N ARG A 180 -2.02 4.47 17.32
CA ARG A 180 -2.18 4.32 18.77
C ARG A 180 -3.22 5.30 19.33
N PRO A 181 -4.46 5.26 18.80
CA PRO A 181 -5.51 6.16 19.25
C PRO A 181 -5.80 5.99 20.74
N LYS A 182 -6.40 7.01 21.35
CA LYS A 182 -6.94 6.83 22.70
C LYS A 182 -8.19 5.95 22.62
N LEU A 183 -8.24 4.91 23.43
CA LEU A 183 -9.37 3.98 23.50
C LEU A 183 -10.27 4.29 24.69
N ASP A 184 -11.54 3.90 24.59
CA ASP A 184 -12.47 3.94 25.71
C ASP A 184 -12.10 2.96 26.82
N SER A 185 -12.87 2.94 27.92
CA SER A 185 -12.62 2.04 29.05
C SER A 185 -12.70 0.56 28.69
N SER A 186 -13.39 0.20 27.60
CA SER A 186 -13.48 -1.18 27.13
C SER A 186 -12.28 -1.62 26.29
N GLY A 187 -11.49 -0.66 25.78
CA GLY A 187 -10.40 -0.91 24.85
C GLY A 187 -10.87 -1.35 23.45
N LYS A 188 -12.17 -1.32 23.17
CA LYS A 188 -12.76 -1.81 21.91
C LYS A 188 -13.14 -0.70 20.94
N LYS A 189 -13.22 0.56 21.39
CA LYS A 189 -13.61 1.70 20.55
C LYS A 189 -12.67 2.87 20.74
N TYR A 190 -12.64 3.75 19.73
CA TYR A 190 -12.02 5.06 19.84
C TYR A 190 -12.69 5.88 20.95
N SER A 191 -11.89 6.47 21.83
CA SER A 191 -12.40 7.40 22.86
C SER A 191 -12.86 8.72 22.24
N PHE A 192 -12.25 9.13 21.12
CA PHE A 192 -12.56 10.40 20.46
C PHE A 192 -13.14 10.17 19.07
N LYS A 193 -14.24 10.89 18.78
CA LYS A 193 -14.86 10.90 17.46
C LYS A 193 -13.90 11.37 16.37
N THR A 194 -13.02 12.33 16.68
CA THR A 194 -12.05 12.87 15.73
C THR A 194 -11.10 11.80 15.18
N GLU A 195 -10.54 10.94 16.03
CA GLU A 195 -9.67 9.83 15.61
C GLU A 195 -10.42 8.81 14.75
N ARG A 196 -11.67 8.49 15.13
CA ARG A 196 -12.54 7.61 14.35
C ARG A 196 -12.81 8.17 12.95
N GLU A 197 -13.15 9.45 12.85
CA GLU A 197 -13.40 10.11 11.56
C GLU A 197 -12.14 10.24 10.71
N LEU A 198 -10.97 10.46 11.33
CA LEU A 198 -9.68 10.44 10.62
C LEU A 198 -9.40 9.06 10.02
N MET A 199 -9.57 7.99 10.80
CA MET A 199 -9.41 6.63 10.29
C MET A 199 -10.38 6.33 9.14
N LYS A 200 -11.66 6.74 9.28
CA LYS A 200 -12.67 6.59 8.24
C LYS A 200 -12.33 7.39 6.97
N ALA A 201 -11.80 8.60 7.12
CA ALA A 201 -11.36 9.44 6.01
C ALA A 201 -10.17 8.81 5.25
N SER A 202 -9.23 8.18 5.96
CA SER A 202 -8.14 7.42 5.34
C SER A 202 -8.67 6.24 4.52
N MET A 203 -9.55 5.42 5.09
CA MET A 203 -10.17 4.30 4.37
C MET A 203 -10.94 4.77 3.13
N LYS A 204 -11.74 5.84 3.26
CA LYS A 204 -12.47 6.45 2.15
C LYS A 204 -11.53 6.94 1.05
N THR A 205 -10.38 7.51 1.42
CA THR A 205 -9.36 7.96 0.47
C THR A 205 -8.77 6.79 -0.31
N ALA A 206 -8.43 5.68 0.37
CA ALA A 206 -7.94 4.48 -0.29
C ALA A 206 -8.95 3.92 -1.31
N LEU A 207 -10.24 3.85 -0.94
CA LEU A 207 -11.30 3.40 -1.84
C LEU A 207 -11.51 4.36 -3.03
N ARG A 208 -11.46 5.67 -2.80
CA ARG A 208 -11.57 6.66 -3.89
C ARG A 208 -10.42 6.56 -4.88
N ILE A 209 -9.20 6.29 -4.41
CA ILE A 209 -8.04 6.02 -5.28
C ILE A 209 -8.32 4.77 -6.13
N ALA A 210 -8.72 3.65 -5.51
CA ALA A 210 -9.03 2.42 -6.25
C ALA A 210 -10.11 2.65 -7.33
N ILE A 211 -11.20 3.34 -6.98
CA ILE A 211 -12.29 3.67 -7.91
C ILE A 211 -11.81 4.57 -9.05
N PHE A 212 -11.03 5.61 -8.75
CA PHE A 212 -10.53 6.56 -9.74
C PHE A 212 -9.65 5.87 -10.79
N TYR A 213 -8.79 4.95 -10.37
CA TYR A 213 -7.96 4.12 -11.26
C TYR A 213 -8.68 2.86 -11.78
N GLN A 214 -10.01 2.81 -11.60
CA GLN A 214 -10.92 1.80 -12.14
C GLN A 214 -10.60 0.37 -11.69
N TYR A 215 -10.16 0.19 -10.45
CA TYR A 215 -10.04 -1.12 -9.82
C TYR A 215 -11.37 -1.57 -9.23
N ASP A 216 -11.78 -2.78 -9.59
CA ASP A 216 -12.97 -3.46 -9.08
C ASP A 216 -12.64 -4.55 -8.05
N LYS A 217 -11.38 -4.97 -7.98
CA LYS A 217 -10.81 -5.88 -6.99
C LYS A 217 -9.72 -5.17 -6.21
N ILE A 218 -9.68 -5.38 -4.90
CA ILE A 218 -8.66 -4.82 -3.99
C ILE A 218 -8.27 -5.88 -2.96
N VAL A 219 -7.01 -5.86 -2.52
CA VAL A 219 -6.59 -6.58 -1.31
C VAL A 219 -6.30 -5.55 -0.22
N ILE A 220 -6.83 -5.79 0.98
CA ILE A 220 -6.59 -4.94 2.14
C ILE A 220 -5.64 -5.69 3.07
N GLY A 221 -4.47 -5.10 3.35
CA GLY A 221 -3.54 -5.65 4.33
C GLY A 221 -4.01 -5.41 5.77
N THR A 222 -3.07 -5.44 6.73
CA THR A 222 -3.32 -5.09 8.13
C THR A 222 -3.47 -3.57 8.35
N PHE A 223 -4.36 -2.94 7.59
CA PHE A 223 -4.51 -1.49 7.52
C PHE A 223 -4.91 -0.88 8.88
N GLY A 224 -3.96 -0.21 9.51
CA GLY A 224 -4.12 0.36 10.86
C GLY A 224 -4.14 -0.69 11.98
N LEU A 225 -3.83 -1.96 11.72
CA LEU A 225 -3.83 -3.02 12.72
C LEU A 225 -2.40 -3.43 13.11
N GLY A 226 -2.27 -4.10 14.25
CA GLY A 226 -0.99 -4.63 14.74
C GLY A 226 -0.27 -3.71 15.73
N PRO A 227 0.93 -4.10 16.18
CA PRO A 227 1.57 -3.54 17.37
C PRO A 227 2.01 -2.08 17.24
N GLY A 228 2.31 -1.62 16.02
CA GLY A 228 2.66 -0.21 15.76
C GLY A 228 1.45 0.72 15.71
N PHE A 229 0.27 0.20 15.37
CA PHE A 229 -0.94 1.00 15.16
C PHE A 229 -1.94 0.91 16.31
N LYS A 230 -2.11 -0.25 16.94
CA LYS A 230 -3.00 -0.45 18.10
C LYS A 230 -4.44 0.08 17.95
N ASN A 231 -4.98 0.11 16.72
CA ASN A 231 -6.42 0.35 16.54
C ASN A 231 -7.20 -0.92 16.94
N PRO A 232 -8.44 -0.78 17.45
CA PRO A 232 -9.26 -1.93 17.83
C PRO A 232 -9.73 -2.70 16.59
N PRO A 233 -9.46 -4.02 16.46
CA PRO A 233 -9.77 -4.77 15.24
C PRO A 233 -11.24 -4.76 14.83
N GLU A 234 -12.15 -4.96 15.79
CA GLU A 234 -13.60 -5.00 15.53
C GLU A 234 -14.12 -3.63 15.06
N GLU A 235 -13.66 -2.54 15.66
CA GLU A 235 -14.04 -1.19 15.25
C GLU A 235 -13.50 -0.85 13.86
N VAL A 236 -12.26 -1.24 13.54
CA VAL A 236 -11.69 -1.07 12.19
C VAL A 236 -12.49 -1.87 11.15
N ALA A 237 -12.89 -3.10 11.47
CA ALA A 237 -13.76 -3.90 10.60
C ALA A 237 -15.14 -3.26 10.39
N ASN A 238 -15.73 -2.70 11.45
CA ASN A 238 -16.99 -1.97 11.36
C ASN A 238 -16.88 -0.72 10.47
N LEU A 239 -15.77 0.03 10.55
CA LEU A 239 -15.52 1.17 9.67
C LEU A 239 -15.39 0.77 8.20
N TRP A 240 -14.71 -0.34 7.90
CA TRP A 240 -14.68 -0.88 6.54
C TRP A 240 -16.07 -1.28 6.06
N ARG A 241 -16.86 -1.97 6.90
CA ARG A 241 -18.23 -2.34 6.58
C ARG A 241 -19.07 -1.11 6.25
N GLU A 242 -19.03 -0.07 7.08
CA GLU A 242 -19.77 1.19 6.85
C GLU A 242 -19.44 1.89 5.52
N LEU A 243 -18.26 1.64 4.93
CA LEU A 243 -17.85 2.25 3.66
C LEU A 243 -18.15 1.36 2.44
N LEU A 244 -18.36 0.05 2.67
CA LEU A 244 -18.54 -0.96 1.62
C LEU A 244 -19.99 -1.45 1.54
N THR A 245 -20.87 -0.97 2.41
CA THR A 245 -22.33 -1.18 2.42
C THR A 245 -23.04 0.13 2.16
#